data_AF-A0A151LYA0-F1
#
_entry.id   AF-A0A151LYA0-F1
#
_cell.length_a   1.000
_cell.length_b   1.000
_cell.length_c   1.000
_cell.angle_alpha   90.00
_cell.angle_beta   90.00
_cell.angle_gamma   90.00
#
_symmetry.space_group_name_H-M   'P 1'
#
loop_
_entity.id
_entity.type
_entity.pdbx_description
1 polymer ?
#
loop_
_entity_poly.entity_id
_entity_poly.type
_entity_poly.pdbx_seq_one_letter_code
_entity_poly.pdbx_strand_id
1 'polypeptide(L)'
;MKGVLALVLSLAALAAASRSALQEQAVELALADFHSRGHIHWLFKEKSVEGVVESVQSTGTFIRLHLNLVPTTCRKQQERKHHCSVRPNGRKRNCLFCVKFGSTSPSEVLDKYMHCSVEPLAKVLSPKDEQECQGVEQAGEVVYLPGRFAFLSQPD
;
A
#
# COMPACT_ATOMS: atom_id res chain seq x y z
N MET A 1 -51.55 37.07 -3.58
CA MET A 1 -50.21 36.74 -4.09
C MET A 1 -49.16 37.15 -3.07
N LYS A 2 -48.71 36.24 -2.20
CA LYS A 2 -47.52 36.45 -1.35
C LYS A 2 -46.77 35.13 -1.28
N GLY A 3 -45.64 35.11 -1.99
CA GLY A 3 -44.79 33.94 -2.15
C GLY A 3 -43.97 33.66 -0.90
N VAL A 4 -43.70 32.38 -0.68
CA VAL A 4 -42.67 31.90 0.24
C VAL A 4 -41.69 31.11 -0.63
N LEU A 5 -40.56 31.72 -0.98
CA LEU A 5 -39.43 30.99 -1.55
C LEU A 5 -38.70 30.31 -0.39
N ALA A 6 -38.85 29.00 -0.29
CA ALA A 6 -38.04 28.18 0.60
C ALA A 6 -36.64 28.02 0.00
N LEU A 7 -35.64 28.67 0.62
CA LEU A 7 -34.23 28.39 0.34
C LEU A 7 -33.85 27.08 1.03
N VAL A 8 -33.64 26.03 0.25
CA VAL A 8 -33.08 24.77 0.74
C VAL A 8 -31.56 24.89 0.63
N LEU A 9 -30.89 25.14 1.76
CA LEU A 9 -29.44 25.08 1.89
C LEU A 9 -29.04 23.61 2.05
N SER A 10 -28.76 22.94 0.94
CA SER A 10 -28.14 21.62 0.97
C SER A 10 -26.65 21.77 1.30
N LEU A 11 -26.27 21.54 2.57
CA LEU A 11 -24.88 21.29 2.94
C LEU A 11 -24.49 19.90 2.43
N ALA A 12 -23.89 19.83 1.25
CA ALA A 12 -23.11 18.66 0.85
C ALA A 12 -21.80 18.70 1.64
N ALA A 13 -21.66 17.84 2.65
CA ALA A 13 -20.38 17.61 3.30
C ALA A 13 -19.42 16.99 2.27
N LEU A 14 -18.41 17.75 1.85
CA LEU A 14 -17.26 17.21 1.14
C LEU A 14 -16.50 16.31 2.11
N ALA A 15 -16.81 15.01 2.12
CA ALA A 15 -15.91 14.02 2.67
C ALA A 15 -14.67 14.00 1.76
N ALA A 16 -13.61 14.71 2.16
CA ALA A 16 -12.29 14.37 1.67
C ALA A 16 -12.09 12.89 2.03
N ALA A 17 -12.01 12.02 1.01
CA ALA A 17 -11.83 10.59 1.22
C ALA A 17 -10.49 10.37 1.93
N SER A 18 -10.51 10.31 3.25
CA SER A 18 -9.37 9.90 4.06
C SER A 18 -9.10 8.43 3.79
N ARG A 19 -7.83 8.06 3.64
CA ARG A 19 -7.40 6.66 3.52
C ARG A 19 -7.89 5.85 4.72
N SER A 20 -8.16 4.57 4.50
CA SER A 20 -8.49 3.65 5.60
C SER A 20 -7.27 3.50 6.52
N ALA A 21 -7.49 3.10 7.78
CA ALA A 21 -6.38 2.85 8.71
C ALA A 21 -5.38 1.82 8.15
N LEU A 22 -5.90 0.83 7.42
CA LEU A 22 -5.08 -0.22 6.81
C LEU A 22 -4.29 0.29 5.60
N GLN A 23 -4.86 1.22 4.82
CA GLN A 23 -4.14 1.92 3.76
C GLN A 23 -3.01 2.80 4.32
N GLU A 24 -3.25 3.52 5.43
CA GLU A 24 -2.19 4.30 6.10
C GLU A 24 -1.06 3.39 6.60
N GLN A 25 -1.41 2.27 7.23
CA GLN A 25 -0.45 1.28 7.67
C GLN A 25 0.35 0.67 6.49
N ALA A 26 -0.30 0.42 5.36
CA ALA A 26 0.37 -0.06 4.15
C ALA A 26 1.36 0.98 3.58
N VAL A 27 1.01 2.27 3.64
CA VAL A 27 1.92 3.37 3.25
C VAL A 27 3.13 3.45 4.18
N GLU A 28 2.92 3.37 5.49
CA GLU A 28 4.02 3.36 6.48
C GLU A 28 4.95 2.16 6.25
N LEU A 29 4.38 0.97 6.03
CA LEU A 29 5.13 -0.24 5.74
C LEU A 29 5.93 -0.12 4.44
N ALA A 30 5.35 0.48 3.40
CA ALA A 30 6.03 0.70 2.13
C ALA A 30 7.20 1.70 2.26
N LEU A 31 7.02 2.78 3.04
CA LEU A 31 8.10 3.73 3.33
C LEU A 31 9.23 3.05 4.10
N ALA A 32 8.90 2.26 5.13
CA ALA A 32 9.88 1.49 5.89
C ALA A 32 10.64 0.48 5.00
N ASP A 33 9.93 -0.26 4.15
CA ASP A 33 10.53 -1.18 3.19
C ASP A 33 11.46 -0.44 2.23
N PHE A 34 11.04 0.73 1.73
CA PHE A 34 11.80 1.51 0.78
C PHE A 34 13.09 2.04 1.40
N HIS A 35 12.99 2.58 2.62
CA HIS A 35 14.16 3.05 3.35
C HIS A 35 15.07 1.91 3.78
N SER A 36 14.58 0.68 3.99
CA SER A 36 15.43 -0.46 4.36
C SER A 36 16.54 -0.78 3.34
N ARG A 37 16.32 -0.44 2.05
CA ARG A 37 17.23 -0.74 0.94
C ARG A 37 18.59 -0.03 1.10
N GLY A 38 19.68 -0.79 0.93
CA GLY A 38 21.06 -0.30 1.19
C GLY A 38 21.53 0.88 0.33
N HIS A 39 20.98 1.02 -0.89
CA HIS A 39 21.29 2.13 -1.80
C HIS A 39 20.47 3.40 -1.53
N ILE A 40 19.58 3.39 -0.53
CA ILE A 40 18.77 4.54 -0.14
C ILE A 40 19.44 5.24 1.04
N HIS A 41 20.09 6.37 0.75
CA HIS A 41 20.83 7.16 1.74
C HIS A 41 20.07 8.38 2.28
N TRP A 42 18.97 8.74 1.62
CA TRP A 42 18.12 9.89 1.96
C TRP A 42 16.76 9.40 2.43
N LEU A 43 16.11 10.18 3.29
CA LEU A 43 14.71 9.95 3.62
C LEU A 43 13.84 10.45 2.48
N PHE A 44 12.75 9.72 2.25
CA PHE A 44 11.72 10.05 1.28
C PHE A 44 10.40 10.19 2.01
N LYS A 45 9.53 11.04 1.47
CA LYS A 45 8.15 11.20 1.90
C LYS A 45 7.21 10.79 0.79
N GLU A 46 6.05 10.30 1.19
CA GLU A 46 4.93 10.16 0.28
C GLU A 46 4.50 11.55 -0.25
N LYS A 47 4.36 11.66 -1.56
CA LYS A 47 3.79 12.82 -2.25
C LYS A 47 2.33 12.55 -2.65
N SER A 48 2.05 11.37 -3.18
CA SER A 48 0.68 10.91 -3.47
C SER A 48 0.61 9.38 -3.42
N VAL A 49 -0.60 8.89 -3.13
CA VAL A 49 -1.01 7.50 -3.33
C VAL A 49 -2.05 7.45 -4.44
N GLU A 50 -1.87 6.53 -5.38
CA GLU A 50 -2.73 6.32 -6.53
C GLU A 50 -3.01 4.81 -6.71
N GLY A 51 -3.98 4.46 -7.55
CA GLY A 51 -4.23 3.07 -7.94
C GLY A 51 -4.52 2.11 -6.79
N VAL A 52 -5.13 2.61 -5.71
CA VAL A 52 -5.41 1.82 -4.51
C VAL A 52 -6.45 0.75 -4.82
N VAL A 53 -6.09 -0.50 -4.53
CA VAL A 53 -7.00 -1.65 -4.53
C VAL A 53 -6.96 -2.26 -3.15
N GLU A 54 -8.12 -2.44 -2.53
CA GLU A 54 -8.28 -3.08 -1.23
C GLU A 54 -9.29 -4.22 -1.39
N SER A 55 -8.88 -5.43 -1.04
CA SER A 55 -9.65 -6.67 -1.23
C SER A 55 -9.64 -7.48 0.06
N VAL A 56 -10.81 -7.64 0.68
CA VAL A 56 -10.96 -8.43 1.91
C VAL A 56 -11.19 -9.89 1.54
N GLN A 57 -10.38 -10.78 2.10
CA GLN A 57 -10.39 -12.22 1.85
C GLN A 57 -10.48 -13.00 3.18
N SER A 58 -10.71 -14.31 3.10
CA SER A 58 -10.83 -15.17 4.28
C SER A 58 -9.58 -15.20 5.15
N THR A 59 -8.40 -15.19 4.52
CA THR A 59 -7.11 -15.25 5.23
C THR A 59 -6.57 -13.88 5.63
N GLY A 60 -7.24 -12.80 5.20
CA GLY A 60 -6.80 -11.44 5.50
C GLY A 60 -7.20 -10.41 4.44
N THR A 61 -6.61 -9.22 4.53
CA THR A 61 -6.90 -8.12 3.60
C THR A 61 -5.69 -7.82 2.72
N PHE A 62 -5.89 -7.89 1.41
CA PHE A 62 -4.90 -7.51 0.42
C PHE A 62 -5.04 -6.02 0.06
N ILE A 63 -3.90 -5.32 0.01
CA ILE A 63 -3.82 -3.94 -0.45
C ILE A 63 -2.73 -3.81 -1.52
N ARG A 64 -3.09 -3.19 -2.64
CA ARG A 64 -2.15 -2.72 -3.67
C ARG A 64 -2.24 -1.20 -3.79
N LEU A 65 -1.09 -0.53 -3.84
CA LEU A 65 -1.00 0.93 -3.94
C LEU A 65 0.19 1.38 -4.79
N HIS A 66 0.01 2.50 -5.49
CA HIS A 66 1.07 3.17 -6.23
C HIS A 66 1.49 4.43 -5.47
N LEU A 67 2.75 4.47 -5.02
CA LEU A 67 3.32 5.56 -4.26
C LEU A 67 4.22 6.41 -5.13
N ASN A 68 3.98 7.73 -5.14
CA ASN A 68 4.93 8.69 -5.64
C ASN A 68 5.72 9.25 -4.45
N LEU A 69 7.01 8.94 -4.37
CA LEU A 69 7.89 9.35 -3.29
C LEU A 69 8.79 10.50 -3.73
N VAL A 70 8.97 11.47 -2.83
CA VAL A 70 9.88 12.61 -3.02
C VAL A 70 11.01 12.57 -2.00
N PRO A 71 12.26 12.86 -2.43
CA PRO A 71 13.37 12.92 -1.49
C PRO A 71 13.26 14.14 -0.59
N THR A 72 13.81 14.01 0.61
CA THR A 72 13.91 15.10 1.58
C THR A 72 15.35 15.59 1.71
N THR A 73 15.54 16.65 2.49
CA THR A 73 16.83 17.19 2.90
C THR A 73 17.53 16.35 3.98
N CYS A 74 16.84 15.37 4.57
CA CYS A 74 17.37 14.52 5.62
C CYS A 74 18.02 13.25 5.08
N ARG A 75 19.14 12.86 5.69
CA ARG A 75 19.73 11.52 5.49
C ARG A 75 18.94 10.47 6.25
N LYS A 76 19.00 9.21 5.80
CA LYS A 76 18.34 8.07 6.48
C LYS A 76 18.71 7.97 7.96
N GLN A 77 19.97 8.26 8.32
CA GLN A 77 20.46 8.27 9.72
C GLN A 77 19.82 9.35 10.61
N GLN A 78 19.12 10.33 10.02
CA GLN A 78 18.53 11.48 10.70
C GLN A 78 17.02 11.34 10.87
N GLU A 79 16.47 10.13 10.74
CA GLU A 79 15.03 9.82 10.81
C GLU A 79 14.31 10.41 12.03
N ARG A 80 15.00 10.50 13.17
CA ARG A 80 14.46 11.09 14.41
C ARG A 80 14.33 12.62 14.40
N LYS A 81 14.72 13.32 13.34
CA LYS A 81 14.61 14.80 13.27
C LYS A 81 13.24 15.21 12.75
N HIS A 82 12.53 16.02 13.53
CA HIS A 82 11.12 16.38 13.27
C HIS A 82 10.86 17.33 12.08
N HIS A 83 11.86 17.74 11.29
CA HIS A 83 11.67 18.72 10.20
C HIS A 83 12.48 18.42 8.93
N CYS A 84 12.15 17.30 8.26
CA CYS A 84 12.71 16.98 6.95
C CYS A 84 11.90 17.63 5.82
N SER A 85 12.40 18.74 5.27
CA SER A 85 11.78 19.41 4.13
C SER A 85 11.98 18.62 2.84
N VAL A 86 11.03 18.71 1.91
CA VAL A 86 11.16 18.10 0.57
C VAL A 86 12.28 18.80 -0.18
N ARG A 87 13.19 18.02 -0.78
CA ARG A 87 14.29 18.58 -1.57
C ARG A 87 13.77 19.05 -2.93
N PRO A 88 13.96 20.33 -3.29
CA PRO A 88 13.57 20.81 -4.62
C PRO A 88 14.39 20.07 -5.70
N ASN A 89 13.72 19.73 -6.81
CA ASN A 89 14.32 19.06 -7.98
C ASN A 89 15.00 17.70 -7.70
N GLY A 90 14.64 17.06 -6.57
CA GLY A 90 15.11 15.71 -6.30
C GLY A 90 14.47 14.68 -7.22
N ARG A 91 15.19 13.58 -7.50
CA ARG A 91 14.68 12.47 -8.30
C ARG A 91 13.55 11.77 -7.55
N LYS A 92 12.33 11.85 -8.10
CA LYS A 92 11.16 11.18 -7.54
C LYS A 92 11.22 9.67 -7.81
N ARG A 93 10.54 8.89 -6.97
CA ARG A 93 10.43 7.45 -7.12
C ARG A 93 8.98 7.06 -7.21
N ASN A 94 8.66 6.21 -8.17
CA ASN A 94 7.31 5.69 -8.32
C ASN A 94 7.37 4.22 -7.95
N CYS A 95 6.63 3.85 -6.93
CA CYS A 95 6.68 2.54 -6.32
C CYS A 95 5.33 1.84 -6.44
N LEU A 96 5.33 0.62 -6.92
CA LEU A 96 4.27 -0.34 -6.64
C LEU A 96 4.55 -0.98 -5.30
N PHE A 97 3.53 -1.05 -4.45
CA PHE A 97 3.56 -1.80 -3.22
C PHE A 97 2.30 -2.68 -3.12
N CYS A 98 2.50 -3.95 -2.77
CA CYS A 98 1.46 -4.93 -2.54
C CYS A 98 1.71 -5.57 -1.18
N VAL A 99 0.68 -5.73 -0.36
CA VAL A 99 0.77 -6.32 0.96
C VAL A 99 -0.49 -7.10 1.27
N LYS A 100 -0.35 -8.23 1.96
CA LYS A 100 -1.47 -8.95 2.55
C LYS A 100 -1.33 -8.94 4.06
N PHE A 101 -2.29 -8.33 4.74
CA PHE A 101 -2.41 -8.36 6.19
C PHE A 101 -3.18 -9.61 6.60
N GLY A 102 -2.74 -10.30 7.65
CA GLY A 102 -3.42 -11.48 8.18
C GLY A 102 -4.74 -11.11 8.87
N SER A 103 -5.68 -12.06 8.91
CA SER A 103 -6.95 -11.88 9.64
C SER A 103 -6.81 -12.06 11.16
N THR A 104 -5.73 -12.69 11.63
CA THR A 104 -5.52 -13.01 13.05
C THR A 104 -5.10 -11.79 13.88
N SER A 105 -4.30 -10.88 13.30
CA SER A 105 -3.91 -9.65 14.00
C SER A 105 -3.71 -8.46 13.06
N PRO A 106 -4.01 -7.22 13.51
CA PRO A 106 -3.95 -6.03 12.65
C PRO A 106 -2.56 -5.69 12.09
N SER A 107 -1.51 -6.23 12.69
CA SER A 107 -0.12 -5.97 12.32
C SER A 107 0.58 -7.16 11.68
N GLU A 108 -0.08 -8.31 11.58
CA GLU A 108 0.46 -9.48 10.90
C GLU A 108 0.48 -9.20 9.39
N VAL A 109 1.67 -9.29 8.81
CA VAL A 109 1.87 -9.21 7.36
C VAL A 109 2.17 -10.62 6.89
N LEU A 110 1.27 -11.20 6.10
CA LEU A 110 1.44 -12.53 5.52
C LEU A 110 2.50 -12.54 4.43
N ASP A 111 2.45 -11.54 3.54
CA ASP A 111 3.46 -11.32 2.52
C ASP A 111 3.41 -9.87 1.99
N LYS A 112 4.48 -9.44 1.32
CA LYS A 112 4.58 -8.13 0.68
C LYS A 112 5.56 -8.12 -0.49
N TYR A 113 5.28 -7.24 -1.46
CA TYR A 113 6.14 -7.00 -2.62
C TYR A 113 6.27 -5.49 -2.88
N MET A 114 7.47 -5.07 -3.30
CA MET A 114 7.71 -3.68 -3.69
C MET A 114 8.68 -3.53 -4.85
N HIS A 115 8.25 -2.78 -5.86
CA HIS A 115 9.09 -2.34 -6.97
C HIS A 115 9.08 -0.82 -7.06
N CYS A 116 10.26 -0.19 -7.11
CA CYS A 116 10.38 1.26 -7.29
C CYS A 116 11.25 1.62 -8.50
N SER A 117 10.76 2.54 -9.34
CA SER A 117 11.48 3.10 -10.49
C SER A 117 11.74 4.61 -10.31
N VAL A 118 12.64 5.19 -11.10
CA VAL A 118 12.86 6.65 -11.15
C VAL A 118 11.96 7.25 -12.23
N GLU A 119 11.31 8.38 -11.96
CA GLU A 119 10.65 9.16 -13.03
C GLU A 119 11.67 9.58 -14.11
N PRO A 120 11.32 9.55 -15.42
CA PRO A 120 10.01 9.35 -16.02
C PRO A 120 9.74 7.90 -16.49
N LEU A 121 10.59 6.92 -16.14
CA LEU A 121 10.47 5.52 -16.59
C LEU A 121 9.21 4.82 -16.07
N ALA A 122 8.44 5.47 -15.20
CA ALA A 122 7.22 4.93 -14.64
C ALA A 122 6.08 4.97 -15.66
N LYS A 123 5.99 3.93 -16.51
CA LYS A 123 4.72 3.53 -17.12
C LYS A 123 4.60 2.01 -17.14
N VAL A 124 3.46 1.57 -16.61
CA VAL A 124 2.88 0.22 -16.60
C VAL A 124 3.55 -0.73 -15.60
N LEU A 125 2.72 -1.25 -14.67
CA LEU A 125 3.01 -2.46 -13.89
C LEU A 125 3.62 -3.48 -14.85
N SER A 126 4.87 -3.88 -14.66
CA SER A 126 5.40 -4.92 -15.53
C SER A 126 4.58 -6.20 -15.31
N PRO A 127 4.41 -7.08 -16.31
CA PRO A 127 3.73 -8.36 -16.10
C PRO A 127 4.33 -9.16 -14.93
N LYS A 128 5.64 -8.97 -14.70
CA LYS A 128 6.32 -9.49 -13.51
C LYS A 128 5.76 -8.89 -12.22
N ASP A 129 5.64 -7.57 -12.14
CA ASP A 129 5.10 -6.91 -10.94
C ASP A 129 3.66 -7.35 -10.64
N GLU A 130 2.85 -7.56 -11.67
CA GLU A 130 1.49 -8.10 -11.51
C GLU A 130 1.51 -9.52 -10.97
N GLN A 131 2.37 -10.39 -11.50
CA GLN A 131 2.54 -11.76 -11.01
C GLN A 131 3.00 -11.80 -9.54
N GLU A 132 3.98 -10.96 -9.16
CA GLU A 132 4.48 -10.89 -7.78
C GLU A 132 3.37 -10.42 -6.82
N CYS A 133 2.59 -9.40 -7.22
CA CYS A 133 1.44 -8.94 -6.44
C CYS A 133 0.32 -9.97 -6.32
N GLN A 134 0.08 -10.78 -7.36
CA GLN A 134 -0.86 -11.91 -7.29
C GLN A 134 -0.39 -12.98 -6.30
N GLY A 135 0.93 -13.24 -6.24
CA GLY A 135 1.51 -14.12 -5.23
C GLY A 135 1.24 -13.62 -3.81
N VAL A 136 1.44 -12.32 -3.56
CA VAL A 136 1.11 -11.68 -2.28
C VAL A 136 -0.38 -11.78 -1.96
N GLU A 137 -1.25 -11.53 -2.95
CA GLU A 137 -2.71 -11.63 -2.78
C GLU A 137 -3.14 -13.05 -2.37
N GLN A 138 -2.45 -14.09 -2.84
CA GLN A 138 -2.72 -15.49 -2.52
C GLN A 138 -2.05 -15.97 -1.24
N ALA A 139 -1.22 -15.15 -0.57
CA ALA A 139 -0.51 -15.57 0.63
C ALA A 139 -1.48 -16.04 1.74
N GLY A 140 -1.15 -17.14 2.40
CA GLY A 140 -2.01 -17.76 3.42
C GLY A 140 -3.21 -18.53 2.89
N GLU A 141 -3.57 -18.41 1.60
CA GLU A 141 -4.63 -19.24 1.01
C GLU A 141 -4.16 -20.69 0.91
N VAL A 142 -4.98 -21.60 1.44
CA VAL A 142 -4.75 -23.02 1.26
C VAL A 142 -5.16 -23.38 -0.16
N VAL A 143 -4.18 -23.54 -1.04
CA VAL A 143 -4.43 -24.12 -2.37
C VAL A 143 -5.03 -25.50 -2.17
N TYR A 144 -6.32 -25.66 -2.48
CA TYR A 144 -6.96 -26.96 -2.52
C TYR A 144 -6.31 -27.77 -3.64
N LEU A 145 -5.39 -28.65 -3.26
CA LEU A 145 -4.78 -29.64 -4.15
C LEU A 145 -5.59 -30.94 -3.98
N PRO A 146 -6.37 -31.35 -5.00
CA PRO A 146 -7.05 -32.65 -4.97
C PRO A 146 -6.01 -33.75 -4.71
N GLY A 147 -6.16 -34.50 -3.61
CA GLY A 147 -5.24 -35.59 -3.22
C GLY A 147 -4.39 -35.35 -1.97
N ARG A 148 -4.33 -34.13 -1.42
CA ARG A 148 -3.53 -33.85 -0.20
C ARG A 148 -4.05 -34.53 1.08
N PHE A 149 -5.28 -35.04 1.06
CA PHE A 149 -5.93 -35.72 2.19
C PHE A 149 -6.27 -37.20 1.90
N ALA A 150 -5.75 -37.79 0.82
CA ALA A 150 -6.10 -39.15 0.40
C ALA A 150 -5.51 -40.29 1.27
N PHE A 151 -4.69 -39.98 2.29
CA PHE A 151 -3.95 -40.99 3.07
C PHE A 151 -4.24 -41.02 4.57
N LEU A 152 -5.33 -40.41 5.04
CA LEU A 152 -5.74 -40.57 6.44
C LEU A 152 -6.56 -41.86 6.60
N SER A 153 -5.91 -43.02 6.43
CA SER A 153 -6.44 -44.28 6.96
C SER A 153 -6.13 -44.32 8.46
N GLN A 154 -7.16 -44.25 9.30
CA GLN A 154 -7.04 -44.46 10.75
C GLN A 154 -6.50 -45.86 11.03
N PRO A 155 -5.57 -46.04 11.98
CA PRO A 155 -5.27 -47.35 12.54
C PRO A 155 -6.33 -47.69 13.60
N ASP A 156 -6.82 -48.92 13.55
CA ASP A 156 -7.68 -49.57 14.57
C ASP A 156 -6.97 -49.70 15.93
#